data_AF-A0A6I9MIP1-F1
#
_entry.id   AF-A0A6I9MIP1-F1
#
_cell.length_a   1.000
_cell.length_b   1.000
_cell.length_c   1.000
_cell.angle_alpha   90.00
_cell.angle_beta   90.00
_cell.angle_gamma   90.00
#
_symmetry.space_group_name_H-M   'P 1'
#
loop_
_entity.id
_entity.type
_entity.pdbx_description
1 polymer ?
#
loop_
_entity_poly.entity_id
_entity_poly.type
_entity_poly.pdbx_seq_one_letter_code
_entity_poly.pdbx_strand_id
1 'polypeptide(L)'
;DPEPLPYLQHPDPFTFNINLSVSLKGQEMADAATICKTNFKYMYWTMKQQLTHHTVNGCNVRPGDLLASGTISGPDPESFGSMLELSWRGSKNIDLGGGETRTFLRDGDQVTIKGQTQPSARIT
;
A
#
# COMPACT_ATOMS: atom_id res chain seq x y z
N ASP A 1 11.81 19.52 2.24
CA ASP A 1 11.20 18.91 1.05
C ASP A 1 11.47 19.84 -0.13
N PRO A 2 12.17 19.41 -1.19
CA PRO A 2 12.38 20.26 -2.36
C PRO A 2 11.15 20.25 -3.26
N GLU A 3 10.89 21.38 -3.91
CA GLU A 3 9.86 21.44 -4.95
C GLU A 3 10.25 20.54 -6.13
N PRO A 4 9.34 19.70 -6.66
CA PRO A 4 9.61 18.91 -7.85
C PRO A 4 9.93 19.79 -9.06
N LEU A 5 10.68 19.25 -10.03
CA LEU A 5 10.92 19.93 -11.31
C LEU A 5 9.59 20.28 -12.02
N PRO A 6 9.54 21.34 -12.85
CA PRO A 6 8.30 21.85 -13.42
C PRO A 6 7.43 20.81 -14.13
N TYR A 7 8.02 19.83 -14.82
CA TYR A 7 7.26 18.79 -15.55
C TYR A 7 6.48 17.83 -14.63
N LEU A 8 6.78 17.79 -13.32
CA LEU A 8 6.07 16.99 -12.32
C LEU A 8 5.10 17.80 -11.46
N GLN A 9 5.00 19.12 -11.69
CA GLN A 9 4.10 19.96 -10.91
C GLN A 9 2.69 19.91 -11.50
N HIS A 10 1.68 19.82 -10.64
CA HIS A 10 0.28 20.00 -11.02
C HIS A 10 -0.47 20.70 -9.88
N PRO A 11 -1.34 21.69 -10.17
CA PRO A 11 -1.98 22.51 -9.13
C PRO A 11 -3.23 21.85 -8.52
N ASP A 12 -3.82 20.87 -9.21
CA ASP A 12 -5.06 20.25 -8.78
C ASP A 12 -4.83 19.04 -7.85
N PRO A 13 -5.71 18.81 -6.85
CA PRO A 13 -5.59 17.66 -5.96
C PRO A 13 -5.78 16.34 -6.73
N PHE A 14 -4.82 15.42 -6.59
CA PHE A 14 -4.85 14.12 -7.27
C PHE A 14 -4.49 12.94 -6.36
N THR A 15 -4.84 13.09 -5.08
CA THR A 15 -4.68 12.07 -4.04
C THR A 15 -6.04 11.56 -3.61
N PHE A 16 -6.13 10.26 -3.31
CA PHE A 16 -7.40 9.58 -3.05
C PHE A 16 -7.44 9.01 -1.64
N ASN A 17 -8.57 9.23 -0.95
CA ASN A 17 -8.87 8.63 0.34
C ASN A 17 -9.42 7.22 0.15
N ILE A 18 -8.52 6.24 0.07
CA ILE A 18 -8.87 4.83 -0.08
C ILE A 18 -8.35 4.11 1.16
N ASN A 19 -9.26 3.65 2.01
CA ASN A 19 -8.90 2.84 3.16
C ASN A 19 -8.52 1.44 2.66
N LEU A 20 -7.32 0.99 3.02
CA LEU A 20 -6.77 -0.30 2.62
C LEU A 20 -6.54 -1.16 3.87
N SER A 21 -6.82 -2.44 3.76
CA SER A 21 -6.47 -3.40 4.80
C SER A 21 -5.92 -4.70 4.20
N VAL A 22 -5.01 -5.32 4.94
CA VAL A 22 -4.46 -6.63 4.62
C VAL A 22 -4.73 -7.56 5.79
N SER A 23 -5.32 -8.72 5.50
CA SER A 23 -5.51 -9.79 6.48
C SER A 23 -4.74 -11.04 6.08
N LEU A 24 -4.25 -11.76 7.08
CA LEU A 24 -3.54 -13.02 6.97
C LEU A 24 -4.33 -14.11 7.70
N LYS A 25 -4.57 -15.24 7.03
CA LYS A 25 -5.18 -16.42 7.61
C LYS A 25 -4.26 -17.62 7.37
N GLY A 26 -3.69 -18.16 8.44
CA GLY A 26 -2.97 -19.43 8.39
C GLY A 26 -3.93 -20.60 8.20
N GLN A 27 -3.42 -21.72 7.70
CA GLN A 27 -4.21 -22.90 7.36
C GLN A 27 -5.06 -23.44 8.52
N GLU A 28 -4.51 -23.47 9.73
CA GLU A 28 -5.17 -23.97 10.94
C GLU A 28 -5.96 -22.88 11.71
N MET A 29 -5.93 -21.63 11.24
CA MET A 29 -6.62 -20.53 11.92
C MET A 29 -8.12 -20.56 11.61
N ALA A 30 -8.96 -20.34 12.62
CA ALA A 30 -10.40 -20.18 12.43
C ALA A 30 -10.72 -18.88 11.66
N ASP A 31 -10.19 -17.76 12.14
CA ASP A 31 -10.42 -16.41 11.62
C ASP A 31 -9.14 -15.81 11.03
N ALA A 32 -9.29 -14.83 10.14
CA ALA A 32 -8.17 -14.06 9.59
C ALA A 32 -7.77 -12.91 10.54
N ALA A 33 -6.48 -12.70 10.73
CA ALA A 33 -5.95 -11.55 11.47
C ALA A 33 -5.70 -10.37 10.53
N THR A 34 -6.14 -9.16 10.89
CA THR A 34 -5.77 -7.94 10.13
C THR A 34 -4.37 -7.51 10.55
N ILE A 35 -3.42 -7.55 9.62
CA ILE A 35 -2.00 -7.26 9.90
C ILE A 35 -1.55 -5.88 9.40
N CYS A 36 -2.35 -5.23 8.56
CA CYS A 36 -2.08 -3.87 8.10
C CYS A 36 -3.40 -3.12 7.87
N LYS A 37 -3.47 -1.87 8.34
CA LYS A 37 -4.49 -0.89 7.96
C LYS A 37 -3.79 0.38 7.52
N THR A 38 -3.95 0.75 6.26
CA THR A 38 -3.29 1.93 5.68
C THR A 38 -4.24 2.69 4.77
N ASN A 39 -3.75 3.74 4.13
CA ASN A 39 -4.55 4.53 3.22
C ASN A 39 -3.72 4.98 2.01
N PHE A 40 -4.32 4.92 0.81
CA PHE A 40 -3.67 5.35 -0.42
C PHE A 40 -3.25 6.84 -0.39
N LYS A 41 -3.87 7.65 0.47
CA LYS A 41 -3.53 9.06 0.64
C LYS A 41 -2.09 9.34 1.10
N TYR A 42 -1.41 8.33 1.64
CA TYR A 42 -0.03 8.45 2.10
C TYR A 42 1.00 8.38 0.96
N MET A 43 0.57 8.08 -0.27
CA MET A 43 1.46 8.10 -1.43
C MET A 43 2.05 9.51 -1.64
N TYR A 44 3.37 9.61 -1.65
CA TYR A 44 4.08 10.86 -1.86
C TYR A 44 3.96 11.37 -3.31
N TRP A 45 4.11 10.46 -4.28
CA TRP A 45 3.96 10.78 -5.71
C TRP A 45 2.55 10.42 -6.19
N THR A 46 1.88 11.35 -6.85
CA THR A 46 0.54 11.09 -7.41
C THR A 46 0.63 10.23 -8.66
N MET A 47 -0.49 9.60 -9.05
CA MET A 47 -0.56 8.83 -10.30
C MET A 47 -0.26 9.69 -11.54
N LYS A 48 -0.60 10.99 -11.52
CA LYS A 48 -0.22 11.93 -12.58
C LYS A 48 1.30 12.03 -12.71
N GLN A 49 1.99 12.23 -11.59
CA GLN A 49 3.45 12.35 -11.57
C GLN A 49 4.12 11.05 -11.99
N GLN A 50 3.61 9.90 -11.54
CA GLN A 50 4.12 8.59 -11.94
C GLN A 50 4.04 8.38 -13.45
N LEU A 51 2.88 8.65 -14.06
CA LEU A 51 2.70 8.50 -15.51
C LEU A 51 3.51 9.53 -16.32
N THR A 52 3.52 10.79 -15.88
CA THR A 52 4.32 11.84 -16.51
C THR A 52 5.81 11.50 -16.47
N HIS A 53 6.32 11.02 -15.34
CA HIS A 53 7.70 10.57 -15.23
C HIS A 53 7.99 9.35 -16.10
N HIS A 54 7.09 8.36 -16.13
CA HIS A 54 7.25 7.16 -16.95
C HIS A 54 7.46 7.49 -18.43
N THR A 55 6.80 8.54 -18.93
CA THR A 55 6.76 8.92 -20.34
C THR A 55 7.74 10.02 -20.74
N VAL A 56 8.51 10.57 -19.79
CA VAL A 56 9.37 11.74 -20.03
C VAL A 56 10.47 11.49 -21.08
N ASN A 57 10.88 10.24 -21.28
CA ASN A 57 11.91 9.83 -22.23
C ASN A 57 11.35 9.35 -23.58
N GLY A 58 10.04 9.48 -23.81
CA GLY A 58 9.37 8.96 -25.01
C GLY A 58 8.90 7.50 -24.89
N CYS A 59 8.96 6.88 -23.70
CA CYS A 59 8.33 5.59 -23.45
C CYS A 59 6.83 5.65 -23.80
N ASN A 60 6.36 4.71 -24.62
CA ASN A 60 4.97 4.63 -25.01
C ASN A 60 4.15 3.81 -24.00
N VAL A 61 2.98 4.33 -23.62
CA VAL A 61 1.98 3.60 -22.82
C VAL A 61 0.83 3.18 -23.72
N ARG A 62 0.28 1.99 -23.48
CA ARG A 62 -0.80 1.37 -24.26
C ARG A 62 -2.03 1.13 -23.40
N PRO A 63 -3.22 1.07 -24.00
CA PRO A 63 -4.42 0.62 -23.31
C PRO A 63 -4.22 -0.75 -22.66
N GLY A 64 -4.52 -0.86 -21.37
CA GLY A 64 -4.34 -2.08 -20.59
C GLY A 64 -3.01 -2.21 -19.86
N ASP A 65 -2.06 -1.29 -20.06
CA ASP A 65 -0.85 -1.25 -19.24
C ASP A 65 -1.21 -0.97 -17.76
N LEU A 66 -0.55 -1.68 -16.84
CA LEU A 66 -0.77 -1.60 -15.40
C LEU A 66 0.42 -0.92 -14.71
N LEU A 67 0.19 0.24 -14.10
CA LEU A 67 1.17 0.95 -13.28
C LEU A 67 0.81 0.78 -11.81
N ALA A 68 1.69 0.13 -11.04
CA ALA A 68 1.52 -0.05 -9.61
C ALA A 68 2.09 1.14 -8.83
N SER A 69 1.51 1.42 -7.66
CA SER A 69 1.95 2.51 -6.78
C SER A 69 3.31 2.28 -6.12
N GLY A 70 3.71 1.01 -5.99
CA GLY A 70 4.66 0.57 -4.97
C GLY A 70 3.95 0.21 -3.65
N THR A 71 4.72 -0.31 -2.69
CA THR A 71 4.22 -0.65 -1.35
C THR A 71 3.68 0.59 -0.64
N ILE A 72 2.46 0.50 -0.11
CA ILE A 72 1.79 1.61 0.58
C ILE A 72 2.01 1.45 2.08
N SER A 73 2.87 2.29 2.64
CA SER A 73 3.13 2.35 4.07
C SER A 73 2.74 3.73 4.60
N GLY A 74 1.90 3.75 5.63
CA GLY A 74 1.59 4.97 6.35
C GLY A 74 2.65 5.30 7.41
N PRO A 75 2.44 6.38 8.19
CA PRO A 75 3.40 6.82 9.20
C PRO A 75 3.46 5.89 10.42
N ASP A 76 2.39 5.15 10.70
CA ASP A 76 2.27 4.30 11.89
C ASP A 76 2.69 2.86 11.59
N PRO A 77 3.34 2.14 12.53
CA PRO A 77 3.79 0.77 12.29
C PRO A 77 2.68 -0.22 11.87
N GLU A 78 1.45 -0.03 12.36
CA GLU A 78 0.29 -0.85 11.96
C GLU A 78 -0.19 -0.60 10.51
N SER A 79 0.39 0.41 9.85
CA SER A 79 0.05 0.83 8.50
C SER A 79 1.14 0.52 7.48
N PHE A 80 2.17 -0.25 7.86
CA PHE A 80 3.23 -0.68 6.94
C PHE A 80 2.74 -1.76 5.98
N GLY A 81 3.04 -1.58 4.70
CA GLY A 81 2.46 -2.37 3.61
C GLY A 81 3.14 -3.71 3.32
N SER A 82 4.16 -4.11 4.09
CA SER A 82 4.85 -5.38 3.90
C SER A 82 5.20 -6.08 5.20
N MET A 83 5.27 -7.42 5.15
CA MET A 83 5.77 -8.20 6.30
C MET A 83 7.24 -7.91 6.62
N LEU A 84 8.03 -7.47 5.64
CA LEU A 84 9.42 -7.02 5.86
C LEU A 84 9.46 -5.83 6.83
N GLU A 85 8.58 -4.86 6.64
CA GLU A 85 8.47 -3.68 7.48
C GLU A 85 7.80 -4.01 8.83
N LEU A 86 6.65 -4.71 8.80
CA LEU A 86 5.88 -5.09 9.99
C LEU A 86 6.71 -5.95 10.97
N SER A 87 7.46 -6.91 10.45
CA SER A 87 8.33 -7.78 11.26
C SER A 87 9.71 -7.16 11.52
N TRP A 88 10.00 -5.98 10.97
CA TRP A 88 11.31 -5.36 11.01
C TRP A 88 12.44 -6.31 10.62
N ARG A 89 12.40 -6.81 9.38
CA ARG A 89 13.34 -7.83 8.87
C ARG A 89 13.36 -9.12 9.72
N GLY A 90 12.20 -9.49 10.25
CA GLY A 90 12.03 -10.68 11.08
C GLY A 90 12.51 -10.55 12.52
N SER A 91 12.94 -9.36 12.98
CA SER A 91 13.34 -9.16 14.37
C SER A 91 12.13 -8.96 15.32
N LYS A 92 10.94 -8.77 14.78
CA LYS A 92 9.67 -8.60 15.52
C LYS A 92 8.64 -9.60 14.99
N ASN A 93 7.87 -10.17 15.91
CA ASN A 93 6.74 -11.03 15.55
C ASN A 93 5.50 -10.19 15.26
N ILE A 94 4.81 -10.53 14.18
CA ILE A 94 3.46 -10.09 13.86
C ILE A 94 2.51 -11.04 14.59
N ASP A 95 1.66 -10.49 15.46
CA ASP A 95 0.64 -11.25 16.18
C ASP A 95 -0.56 -11.54 15.27
N LEU A 96 -0.95 -12.81 15.19
CA LEU A 96 -2.13 -13.27 14.45
C LEU A 96 -3.30 -13.68 15.37
N GLY A 97 -3.15 -13.55 16.69
CA GLY A 97 -4.12 -14.01 17.67
C GLY A 97 -4.01 -15.50 17.99
N GLY A 98 -4.55 -15.93 19.13
CA GLY A 98 -4.52 -17.34 19.55
C GLY A 98 -3.12 -17.91 19.84
N GLY A 99 -2.11 -17.04 20.01
CA GLY A 99 -0.71 -17.43 20.18
C GLY A 99 0.06 -17.64 18.86
N GLU A 100 -0.60 -17.52 17.71
CA GLU A 100 0.02 -17.62 16.40
C GLU A 100 0.78 -16.35 16.04
N THR A 101 1.96 -16.52 15.45
CA THR A 101 2.80 -15.39 15.01
C THR A 101 3.44 -15.64 13.66
N ARG A 102 3.85 -14.56 12.99
CA ARG A 102 4.64 -14.60 11.76
C ARG A 102 5.74 -13.54 11.74
N THR A 103 6.79 -13.82 11.00
CA THR A 103 7.75 -12.82 10.52
C THR A 103 7.61 -12.64 9.01
N PHE A 104 7.48 -13.76 8.30
CA PHE A 104 7.15 -13.86 6.87
C PHE A 104 6.04 -14.89 6.66
N LEU A 105 5.52 -14.95 5.44
CA LEU A 105 4.54 -15.96 5.03
C LEU A 105 5.09 -17.37 5.22
N ARG A 106 4.19 -18.29 5.56
CA ARG A 106 4.42 -19.74 5.54
C ARG A 106 3.53 -20.38 4.48
N ASP A 107 3.88 -21.60 4.08
CA ASP A 107 3.04 -22.38 3.19
C ASP A 107 1.64 -22.55 3.79
N GLY A 108 0.61 -22.42 2.94
CA GLY A 108 -0.79 -22.48 3.35
C GLY A 108 -1.36 -21.17 3.90
N ASP A 109 -0.56 -20.12 4.09
CA ASP A 109 -1.07 -18.80 4.48
C ASP A 109 -1.87 -18.16 3.32
N GLN A 110 -3.06 -17.64 3.63
CA GLN A 110 -3.89 -16.86 2.72
C GLN A 110 -3.79 -15.37 3.05
N VAL A 111 -3.36 -14.56 2.08
CA VAL A 111 -3.34 -13.09 2.16
C VAL A 111 -4.56 -12.54 1.43
N THR A 112 -5.29 -11.63 2.08
CA THR A 112 -6.40 -10.91 1.46
C THR A 112 -6.17 -9.41 1.59
N ILE A 113 -6.20 -8.70 0.46
CA ILE A 113 -6.14 -7.23 0.41
C ILE A 113 -7.55 -6.72 0.13
N LYS A 114 -8.02 -5.75 0.90
CA LYS A 114 -9.31 -5.07 0.72
C LYS A 114 -9.12 -3.57 0.62
N GLY A 115 -9.95 -2.93 -0.19
CA GLY A 115 -9.97 -1.48 -0.34
C GLY A 115 -11.39 -0.95 -0.38
N GLN A 116 -11.65 0.16 0.31
CA GLN A 116 -12.94 0.84 0.26
C GLN A 116 -12.80 2.35 0.40
N THR A 117 -13.59 3.07 -0.38
CA THR A 117 -13.75 4.51 -0.30
C THR A 117 -14.91 4.87 0.61
N GLN A 118 -14.81 5.99 1.32
CA GLN A 118 -15.96 6.61 1.99
C GLN A 118 -16.64 7.63 1.04
N PRO A 119 -17.89 8.07 1.30
CA PRO A 119 -18.65 8.96 0.41
C PRO A 119 -18.00 10.33 0.05
N SER A 120 -16.83 10.67 0.60
CA SER A 120 -16.00 11.84 0.27
C SER A 120 -14.57 11.45 -0.14
N ALA A 121 -14.44 10.65 -1.20
CA ALA A 121 -13.18 9.98 -1.55
C ALA A 121 -12.05 10.88 -2.08
N ARG A 122 -12.34 12.13 -2.51
CA ARG A 122 -11.29 13.09 -2.91
C ARG A 122 -10.86 13.90 -1.70
N ILE A 123 -9.57 13.88 -1.44
CA ILE A 123 -8.93 14.80 -0.49
C ILE A 123 -8.62 16.06 -1.30
N THR A 124 -9.18 17.19 -0.86
CA THR A 124 -8.89 18.53 -1.40
C THR A 124 -7.45 18.91 -1.13
#